data_AF-A0A238U5R9-F1
#
_entry.id   AF-A0A238U5R9-F1
#
_cell.length_a   1.000
_cell.length_b   1.000
_cell.length_c   1.000
_cell.angle_alpha   90.00
_cell.angle_beta   90.00
_cell.angle_gamma   90.00
#
_symmetry.space_group_name_H-M   'P 1'
#
loop_
_entity.id
_entity.type
_entity.pdbx_description
1 polymer ?
#
loop_
_entity_poly.entity_id
_entity_poly.type
_entity_poly.pdbx_seq_one_letter_code
_entity_poly.pdbx_strand_id
1 'polypeptide(L)'
;MNEQDIIKKVKKHLEKRLNSIDESRISYSGIRQNAPTTNPNESKDLHLTHYSLENIEGNPYTTNIYTVAIDVKTENLEYILGQNIMEKIEE
;
A
#
# COMPACT_ATOMS: atom_id res chain seq x y z
N MET A 1 -4.67 -14.49 1.01
CA MET A 1 -3.45 -14.46 1.86
C MET A 1 -3.73 -14.20 3.34
N ASN A 2 -2.81 -14.62 4.23
CA ASN A 2 -2.79 -14.15 5.63
C ASN A 2 -2.08 -12.79 5.74
N GLU A 3 -2.24 -12.11 6.88
CA GLU A 3 -1.67 -10.78 7.14
C GLU A 3 -0.14 -10.69 6.93
N GLN A 4 0.61 -11.68 7.42
CA GLN A 4 2.08 -11.68 7.34
C GLN A 4 2.56 -11.82 5.89
N ASP A 5 1.87 -12.61 5.07
CA ASP A 5 2.20 -12.75 3.65
C ASP A 5 1.91 -11.45 2.87
N ILE A 6 0.84 -10.72 3.25
CA ILE A 6 0.50 -9.41 2.70
C ILE A 6 1.62 -8.41 3.01
N ILE A 7 2.02 -8.31 4.28
CA ILE A 7 3.10 -7.41 4.73
C ILE A 7 4.41 -7.72 3.98
N LYS A 8 4.81 -8.99 3.89
CA LYS A 8 6.03 -9.40 3.17
C LYS A 8 5.97 -9.08 1.68
N LYS A 9 4.81 -9.26 1.04
CA LYS A 9 4.62 -8.92 -0.37
C LYS A 9 4.80 -7.42 -0.61
N VAL A 10 4.20 -6.59 0.24
CA VAL A 10 4.33 -5.14 0.19
C VAL A 10 5.78 -4.73 0.44
N LYS A 11 6.42 -5.27 1.46
CA LYS A 11 7.84 -5.01 1.77
C LYS A 11 8.73 -5.29 0.56
N LYS A 12 8.60 -6.48 -0.05
CA LYS A 12 9.38 -6.88 -1.22
C LYS A 12 9.20 -5.92 -2.40
N HIS A 13 7.98 -5.42 -2.61
CA HIS A 13 7.72 -4.41 -3.64
C HIS A 13 8.38 -3.07 -3.29
N LEU A 14 8.22 -2.60 -2.05
CA LEU A 14 8.77 -1.33 -1.59
C LEU A 14 10.31 -1.31 -1.54
N GLU A 15 10.96 -2.43 -1.22
CA GLU A 15 12.43 -2.55 -1.24
C GLU A 15 13.02 -2.27 -2.63
N LYS A 16 12.32 -2.68 -3.72
CA LYS A 16 12.75 -2.36 -5.10
C LYS A 16 12.72 -0.85 -5.38
N ARG A 17 11.88 -0.10 -4.67
CA ARG A 17 11.62 1.32 -4.92
C ARG A 17 12.39 2.25 -3.99
N LEU A 18 12.53 1.88 -2.72
CA LEU A 18 13.08 2.71 -1.65
C LEU A 18 14.49 2.29 -1.22
N ASN A 19 15.09 1.30 -1.90
CA ASN A 19 16.36 0.63 -1.57
C ASN A 19 16.36 -0.15 -0.24
N SER A 20 15.63 0.32 0.80
CA SER A 20 15.41 -0.41 2.05
C SER A 20 14.19 0.13 2.79
N ILE A 21 13.37 -0.77 3.35
CA ILE A 21 12.29 -0.42 4.28
C ILE A 21 12.22 -1.47 5.39
N ASP A 22 12.05 -1.00 6.64
CA ASP A 22 11.81 -1.89 7.76
C ASP A 22 10.35 -2.39 7.71
N GLU A 23 10.18 -3.71 7.88
CA GLU A 23 8.86 -4.36 7.94
C GLU A 23 8.01 -3.80 9.07
N SER A 24 8.63 -3.38 10.18
CA SER A 24 7.93 -2.78 11.33
C SER A 24 7.18 -1.48 10.99
N ARG A 25 7.55 -0.84 9.87
CA ARG A 25 6.88 0.36 9.36
C ARG A 25 5.69 0.06 8.46
N ILE A 26 5.41 -1.21 8.19
CA ILE A 26 4.31 -1.66 7.35
C ILE A 26 3.26 -2.29 8.28
N SER A 27 2.03 -1.79 8.20
CA SER A 27 0.90 -2.29 8.99
C SER A 27 -0.23 -2.73 8.09
N TYR A 28 -0.86 -3.85 8.41
CA TYR A 28 -2.08 -4.30 7.73
C TYR A 28 -3.30 -3.68 8.42
N SER A 29 -4.24 -3.15 7.64
CA SER A 29 -5.44 -2.50 8.16
C SER A 29 -6.74 -3.25 7.86
N GLY A 30 -6.68 -4.34 7.09
CA GLY A 30 -7.83 -5.18 6.79
C GLY A 30 -8.23 -5.18 5.33
N ILE A 31 -9.47 -5.59 5.09
CA ILE A 31 -10.08 -5.65 3.76
C ILE A 31 -11.08 -4.50 3.64
N ARG A 32 -10.91 -3.68 2.60
CA ARG A 32 -11.94 -2.76 2.15
C ARG A 32 -12.81 -3.48 1.12
N GLN A 33 -14.06 -3.74 1.49
CA GLN A 33 -15.03 -4.36 0.59
C GLN A 33 -15.61 -3.36 -0.40
N ASN A 34 -15.94 -3.83 -1.61
CA ASN A 34 -16.57 -3.05 -2.67
C ASN A 34 -15.87 -1.70 -2.93
N ALA A 35 -14.54 -1.69 -2.91
CA ALA A 35 -13.76 -0.49 -3.21
C ALA A 35 -14.01 -0.06 -4.65
N PRO A 36 -14.27 1.23 -4.91
CA PRO A 36 -14.46 1.74 -6.25
C PRO A 36 -13.14 1.62 -7.02
N THR A 37 -13.24 1.22 -8.29
CA THR A 37 -12.09 1.20 -9.20
C THR A 37 -12.14 2.40 -10.13
N THR A 38 -11.15 2.53 -11.02
CA THR A 38 -11.20 3.52 -12.11
C THR A 38 -12.32 3.26 -13.10
N ASN A 39 -12.87 2.04 -13.15
CA ASN A 39 -14.06 1.70 -13.89
C ASN A 39 -15.30 1.87 -12.98
N PRO A 40 -16.19 2.84 -13.23
CA PRO A 40 -17.30 3.16 -12.33
C PRO A 40 -18.33 2.03 -12.16
N ASN A 41 -18.32 1.03 -13.05
CA ASN A 41 -19.20 -0.13 -12.98
C ASN A 41 -18.55 -1.34 -12.30
N GLU A 42 -17.32 -1.21 -11.80
CA GLU A 42 -16.56 -2.29 -11.20
C GLU A 42 -16.12 -1.91 -9.78
N SER A 43 -16.25 -2.88 -8.89
CA SER A 43 -15.77 -2.79 -7.52
C SER A 43 -14.94 -4.02 -7.18
N LYS A 44 -13.98 -3.83 -6.28
CA LYS A 44 -13.05 -4.87 -5.87
C LYS A 44 -12.92 -4.88 -4.35
N ASP A 45 -12.72 -6.07 -3.80
CA ASP A 45 -12.27 -6.20 -2.42
C ASP A 45 -10.75 -6.04 -2.39
N LEU A 46 -10.25 -5.16 -1.54
CA LEU A 46 -8.84 -4.81 -1.47
C LEU A 46 -8.28 -5.04 -0.06
N HIS A 47 -7.21 -5.80 0.06
CA HIS A 47 -6.36 -5.76 1.24
C HIS A 47 -5.63 -4.42 1.27
N LEU A 48 -5.65 -3.77 2.43
CA LEU A 48 -4.99 -2.49 2.64
C LEU A 48 -3.82 -2.65 3.62
N THR A 49 -2.69 -2.08 3.25
CA THR A 49 -1.55 -1.90 4.14
C THR A 49 -1.13 -0.45 4.15
N HIS A 50 -0.53 0.00 5.25
CA HIS A 50 -0.01 1.35 5.39
C HIS A 50 1.47 1.31 5.69
N TYR A 51 2.22 2.23 5.10
CA TYR A 51 3.61 2.47 5.48
C TYR A 51 3.89 3.96 5.61
N SER A 52 4.77 4.30 6.55
CA SER A 52 5.21 5.66 6.80
C SER A 52 6.58 5.90 6.17
N LEU A 53 6.76 7.01 5.47
CA LEU A 53 8.08 7.58 5.19
C LEU A 53 8.22 8.89 5.96
N GLU A 54 9.27 8.99 6.75
CA GLU A 54 9.74 10.29 7.25
C GLU A 54 10.17 11.11 6.04
N ASN A 55 9.53 12.26 5.83
CA ASN A 55 9.94 13.18 4.78
C ASN A 55 9.51 14.58 5.19
N ILE A 56 10.45 15.36 5.74
CA ILE A 56 11.14 16.48 5.07
C ILE A 56 12.43 16.72 5.88
N GLU A 57 13.56 16.92 5.19
CA GLU A 57 14.80 17.40 5.81
C GLU A 57 14.51 18.71 6.57
N GLY A 58 14.49 18.66 7.91
CA GLY A 58 14.19 19.82 8.77
C GLY A 58 12.85 19.81 9.52
N ASN A 59 11.98 18.80 9.39
CA ASN A 59 10.79 18.70 10.25
C ASN A 59 10.50 17.25 10.72
N PRO A 60 10.83 16.89 11.97
CA PRO A 60 10.62 15.55 12.50
C PRO A 60 9.14 15.22 12.79
N TYR A 61 8.24 16.18 12.71
CA TYR A 61 6.81 15.99 12.97
C TYR A 61 6.00 15.71 11.69
N THR A 62 6.61 15.76 10.51
CA THR A 62 5.93 15.45 9.24
C THR A 62 6.23 14.02 8.80
N THR A 63 5.22 13.15 8.93
CA THR A 63 5.25 11.77 8.44
C THR A 63 4.30 11.66 7.25
N ASN A 64 4.82 11.20 6.10
CA ASN A 64 3.97 10.88 4.97
C ASN A 64 3.50 9.43 5.12
N ILE A 65 2.19 9.23 5.23
CA ILE A 65 1.57 7.91 5.29
C ILE A 65 1.09 7.56 3.89
N TYR A 66 1.48 6.37 3.46
CA TYR A 66 1.07 5.78 2.20
C TYR A 66 0.23 4.53 2.46
N THR A 67 -0.63 4.20 1.53
CA THR A 67 -1.46 3.00 1.53
C THR A 67 -1.14 2.18 0.30
N VAL A 68 -0.87 0.89 0.48
CA VAL A 68 -0.75 -0.06 -0.64
C VAL A 68 -1.99 -0.93 -0.66
N ALA A 69 -2.65 -0.97 -1.81
CA ALA A 69 -3.85 -1.75 -2.05
C ALA A 69 -3.52 -3.00 -2.88
N ILE A 70 -4.05 -4.13 -2.46
CA ILE A 70 -3.84 -5.44 -3.09
C ILE A 70 -5.20 -6.07 -3.35
N ASP A 71 -5.44 -6.53 -4.57
CA ASP A 71 -6.68 -7.21 -4.94
C ASP A 71 -6.82 -8.53 -4.17
N VAL A 72 -7.94 -8.74 -3.49
CA VAL A 72 -8.17 -9.94 -2.67
C VAL A 72 -8.27 -11.21 -3.53
N LYS A 73 -8.76 -11.10 -4.77
CA LYS A 73 -9.03 -12.23 -5.67
C LYS A 73 -7.80 -12.64 -6.46
N THR A 74 -7.07 -11.69 -7.03
CA THR A 74 -5.86 -11.96 -7.82
C THR A 74 -4.60 -11.94 -6.98
N GLU A 75 -4.69 -11.40 -5.76
CA GLU A 75 -3.56 -11.13 -4.87
C GLU A 75 -2.54 -10.13 -5.46
N ASN A 76 -2.86 -9.45 -6.57
CA ASN A 76 -1.95 -8.49 -7.21
C ASN A 76 -1.91 -7.16 -6.47
N LEU A 77 -0.73 -6.55 -6.45
CA LEU A 77 -0.56 -5.17 -6.00
C LEU A 77 -1.19 -4.25 -7.04
N GLU A 78 -2.12 -3.40 -6.62
CA GLU A 78 -2.91 -2.57 -7.54
C GLU A 78 -2.51 -1.10 -7.47
N TYR A 79 -2.35 -0.56 -6.24
CA TYR A 79 -2.12 0.87 -6.06
C TYR A 79 -1.20 1.20 -4.89
N ILE A 80 -0.46 2.30 -5.03
CA ILE A 80 0.13 3.07 -3.92
C ILE A 80 -0.57 4.43 -3.87
N LEU A 81 -1.15 4.73 -2.71
CA LEU A 81 -1.92 5.93 -2.44
C LEU A 81 -1.23 6.74 -1.36
N GLY A 82 -1.13 8.07 -1.53
CA GLY A 82 -0.64 9.00 -0.53
C GLY A 82 -1.41 10.32 -0.60
N GLN A 83 -1.04 11.31 0.21
CA GLN A 83 -1.77 12.59 0.32
C GLN A 83 -2.07 13.27 -1.03
N ASN A 84 -1.17 13.15 -2.01
CA ASN A 84 -1.34 13.69 -3.37
C ASN A 84 -0.88 12.70 -4.45
N ILE A 85 -0.86 11.40 -4.14
CA ILE A 85 -0.32 10.37 -5.03
C ILE A 85 -1.36 9.26 -5.17
N MET A 86 -1.65 8.88 -6.41
CA MET A 86 -2.30 7.63 -6.76
C MET A 86 -1.49 7.02 -7.90
N GLU A 87 -0.73 5.99 -7.59
CA GLU A 87 0.10 5.27 -8.54
C GLU A 87 -0.46 3.87 -8.73
N LYS A 88 -0.74 3.50 -9.97
CA LYS A 88 -1.13 2.14 -10.31
C LYS A 88 0.12 1.28 -10.43
N ILE A 89 0.11 0.12 -9.76
CA ILE A 89 1.14 -0.90 -9.89
C ILE A 89 0.68 -1.83 -11.02
N GLU A 90 1.45 -1.89 -12.11
CA GLU A 90 1.24 -2.89 -13.16
C GLU A 90 2.05 -4.15 -12.80
N GLU A 91 1.47 -5.04 -11.98
CA GLU A 91 1.98 -6.41 -11.73
C GLU A 91 0.92 -7.47 -12.05
#